data_AF-A0A8J2UQ15-F1
#
_entry.id   AF-A0A8J2UQ15-F1
#
_cell.length_a   1.000
_cell.length_b   1.000
_cell.length_c   1.000
_cell.angle_alpha   90.00
_cell.angle_beta   90.00
_cell.angle_gamma   90.00
#
_symmetry.space_group_name_H-M   'P 1'
#
loop_
_entity.id
_entity.type
_entity.pdbx_description
1 polymer ?
#
loop_
_entity_poly.entity_id
_entity_poly.type
_entity_poly.pdbx_seq_one_letter_code
_entity_poly.pdbx_strand_id
1 'polypeptide(L)'
;MTIPFSMPMFLYRALIACVLSAAAIGVQADPVSPQNSTQLVIKGNEGWLFPGWGSLTVLDENGIDASVKLLAFVRHALAERGVRLEVLLLPDKVYFAQDKLPANRQVSPAVLGRYETILKKLDAAGMPILDVKALLQAEQKKGVPAYYRSDQHWTLPAAEATAVASAEFIKKQIPVLKGKAGTGLQLGAEVRERRFGDLAELFLSPEERKQIGRETYTTRRSVAGELLDESGPSPVHISGHSMVQPYFGFPQKLSQALDRPVSLNWKPGNVGPWMVLLEYLESDEFRKSPPQVLLWQIFDPVFSQGPDATGSWDSGSLMPPAQWAARVNDALVKLDHGR
;
A
#
# COMPACT_ATOMS: atom_id res chain seq x y z
N MET A 1 22.23 -1.48 62.26
CA MET A 1 22.25 -0.32 61.34
C MET A 1 22.23 -0.89 59.93
N THR A 2 21.04 -1.06 59.40
CA THR A 2 20.69 -1.71 58.13
C THR A 2 20.32 -0.62 57.13
N ILE A 3 20.65 -0.83 55.85
CA ILE A 3 19.79 -0.69 54.66
C ILE A 3 20.67 -0.96 53.42
N PRO A 4 20.37 -2.00 52.62
CA PRO A 4 20.82 -2.11 51.24
C PRO A 4 19.81 -1.42 50.31
N PHE A 5 20.27 -0.69 49.30
CA PHE A 5 19.40 -0.06 48.32
C PHE A 5 19.19 -0.98 47.11
N SER A 6 18.03 -1.63 47.08
CA SER A 6 17.44 -2.25 45.89
C SER A 6 17.00 -1.14 44.92
N MET A 7 17.19 -1.34 43.62
CA MET A 7 16.53 -0.55 42.58
C MET A 7 15.69 -1.48 41.69
N PRO A 8 14.46 -1.09 41.31
CA PRO A 8 13.41 -2.03 40.93
C PRO A 8 13.34 -2.32 39.43
N MET A 9 12.91 -3.54 39.13
CA MET A 9 12.42 -4.03 37.85
C MET A 9 11.11 -3.30 37.50
N PHE A 10 11.16 -2.33 36.58
CA PHE A 10 9.94 -1.69 36.07
C PHE A 10 9.45 -2.41 34.81
N LEU A 11 8.38 -3.19 34.98
CA LEU A 11 7.49 -3.62 33.91
C LEU A 11 6.81 -2.38 33.29
N TYR A 12 7.02 -2.12 32.00
CA TYR A 12 6.11 -1.27 31.24
C TYR A 12 5.00 -2.12 30.60
N ARG A 13 3.92 -2.29 31.35
CA ARG A 13 2.57 -2.53 30.81
C ARG A 13 1.95 -1.15 30.59
N ALA A 14 1.84 -0.70 29.34
CA ALA A 14 0.99 0.44 29.02
C ALA A 14 -0.40 -0.08 28.61
N LEU A 15 -1.34 0.04 29.54
CA LEU A 15 -2.76 -0.21 29.34
C LEU A 15 -3.39 0.86 28.45
N ILE A 16 -4.28 0.38 27.59
CA ILE A 16 -5.36 1.11 26.95
C ILE A 16 -6.24 1.76 28.03
N ALA A 17 -6.33 3.09 28.02
CA ALA A 17 -7.42 3.84 28.62
C ALA A 17 -7.43 5.28 28.09
N CYS A 18 -8.28 5.57 27.10
CA CYS A 18 -8.80 6.92 26.93
C CYS A 18 -10.28 6.90 27.31
N VAL A 19 -10.56 7.70 28.34
CA VAL A 19 -11.85 7.92 28.99
C VAL A 19 -12.79 8.66 28.05
N LEU A 20 -14.00 8.14 27.95
CA LEU A 20 -15.20 8.81 27.43
C LEU A 20 -15.54 10.02 28.32
N SER A 21 -15.40 11.22 27.78
CA SER A 21 -16.13 12.39 28.28
C SER A 21 -17.25 12.69 27.30
N ALA A 22 -18.48 12.38 27.71
CA ALA A 22 -19.70 12.71 27.00
C ALA A 22 -19.97 14.21 27.13
N ALA A 23 -19.80 14.95 26.03
CA ALA A 23 -20.51 16.21 25.80
C ALA A 23 -21.46 15.97 24.62
N ALA A 24 -22.76 15.96 24.92
CA ALA A 24 -23.82 15.74 23.97
C ALA A 24 -23.91 16.92 22.98
N ILE A 25 -23.41 16.71 21.77
CA ILE A 25 -23.88 17.40 20.58
C ILE A 25 -24.45 16.29 19.69
N GLY A 26 -25.77 16.27 19.55
CA GLY A 26 -26.47 15.29 18.72
C GLY A 26 -26.09 15.46 17.26
N VAL A 27 -25.07 14.74 16.82
CA VAL A 27 -24.92 14.36 15.42
C VAL A 27 -25.63 13.02 15.30
N GLN A 28 -26.84 13.03 14.73
CA GLN A 28 -27.42 11.81 14.22
C GLN A 28 -26.45 11.27 13.17
N ALA A 29 -25.70 10.23 13.52
CA ALA A 29 -25.03 9.43 12.52
C ALA A 29 -26.15 8.75 11.73
N ASP A 30 -26.31 9.15 10.47
CA ASP A 30 -27.25 8.49 9.58
C ASP A 30 -26.96 6.99 9.59
N PRO A 31 -27.98 6.13 9.82
CA PRO A 31 -27.78 4.69 9.73
C PRO A 31 -27.35 4.39 8.30
N VAL A 32 -26.15 3.79 8.15
CA VAL A 32 -25.68 3.26 6.87
C VAL A 32 -26.74 2.29 6.37
N SER A 33 -27.44 2.69 5.30
CA SER A 33 -28.50 1.88 4.72
C SER A 33 -27.97 0.50 4.32
N PRO A 34 -28.63 -0.60 4.73
CA PRO A 34 -28.17 -1.97 4.47
C PRO A 34 -28.12 -2.37 2.98
N GLN A 35 -28.51 -1.48 2.05
CA GLN A 35 -28.40 -1.71 0.60
C GLN A 35 -26.98 -1.48 0.04
N ASN A 36 -26.07 -0.79 0.74
CA ASN A 36 -24.75 -0.43 0.19
C ASN A 36 -23.61 -1.42 0.54
N SER A 37 -23.81 -2.35 1.49
CA SER A 37 -22.74 -3.28 1.90
C SER A 37 -22.38 -4.31 0.83
N THR A 38 -23.29 -4.59 -0.11
CA THR A 38 -23.08 -5.54 -1.23
C THR A 38 -22.23 -4.97 -2.38
N GLN A 39 -21.93 -3.67 -2.36
CA GLN A 39 -21.01 -3.02 -3.31
C GLN A 39 -19.56 -2.97 -2.81
N LEU A 40 -19.32 -3.10 -1.50
CA LEU A 40 -17.98 -2.91 -0.91
C LEU A 40 -17.18 -4.23 -0.81
N VAL A 41 -17.88 -5.36 -0.73
CA VAL A 41 -17.29 -6.70 -0.75
C VAL A 41 -18.08 -7.63 -1.68
N ILE A 42 -17.38 -8.46 -2.44
CA ILE A 42 -17.96 -9.56 -3.21
C ILE A 42 -17.67 -10.84 -2.44
N LYS A 43 -18.74 -11.54 -2.04
CA LYS A 43 -18.67 -12.85 -1.39
C LYS A 43 -18.52 -13.93 -2.46
N GLY A 44 -17.34 -14.53 -2.51
CA GLY A 44 -16.99 -15.63 -3.41
C GLY A 44 -17.27 -17.00 -2.82
N ASN A 45 -16.94 -18.03 -3.60
CA ASN A 45 -17.03 -19.43 -3.20
C ASN A 45 -15.89 -19.79 -2.23
N GLU A 46 -16.07 -20.87 -1.48
CA GLU A 46 -15.05 -21.43 -0.57
C GLU A 46 -14.52 -20.43 0.47
N GLY A 47 -15.33 -19.41 0.82
CA GLY A 47 -14.97 -18.36 1.75
C GLY A 47 -14.02 -17.30 1.20
N TRP A 48 -13.81 -17.23 -0.10
CA TRP A 48 -13.09 -16.11 -0.73
C TRP A 48 -13.91 -14.82 -0.64
N LEU A 49 -13.23 -13.72 -0.34
CA LEU A 49 -13.81 -12.37 -0.36
C LEU A 49 -12.99 -11.50 -1.30
N PHE A 50 -13.66 -10.66 -2.09
CA PHE A 50 -12.99 -9.71 -2.98
C PHE A 50 -13.41 -8.28 -2.64
N PRO A 51 -12.47 -7.33 -2.74
CA PRO A 51 -12.82 -5.91 -2.66
C PRO A 51 -13.81 -5.55 -3.78
N GLY A 52 -14.83 -4.75 -3.45
CA GLY A 52 -15.83 -4.27 -4.41
C GLY A 52 -15.51 -2.94 -5.08
N TRP A 53 -14.33 -2.35 -4.82
CA TRP A 53 -13.94 -1.00 -5.24
C TRP A 53 -13.60 -0.89 -6.74
N GLY A 54 -13.31 -2.01 -7.40
CA GLY A 54 -12.98 -2.08 -8.83
C GLY A 54 -14.16 -2.58 -9.67
N SER A 55 -14.36 -1.98 -10.85
CA SER A 55 -15.34 -2.50 -11.79
C SER A 55 -14.90 -3.85 -12.35
N LEU A 56 -15.81 -4.83 -12.35
CA LEU A 56 -15.60 -6.12 -13.02
C LEU A 56 -15.99 -6.08 -14.50
N THR A 57 -16.71 -5.06 -14.94
CA THR A 57 -17.34 -5.04 -16.27
C THR A 57 -16.87 -3.89 -17.16
N VAL A 58 -16.54 -2.74 -16.58
CA VAL A 58 -16.19 -1.52 -17.30
C VAL A 58 -14.71 -1.22 -17.14
N LEU A 59 -14.04 -0.97 -18.26
CA LEU A 59 -12.69 -0.40 -18.31
C LEU A 59 -12.81 1.09 -18.61
N ASP A 60 -12.39 1.94 -17.68
CA ASP A 60 -12.32 3.38 -17.88
C ASP A 60 -10.95 3.79 -18.44
N GLU A 61 -10.79 3.67 -19.76
CA GLU A 61 -9.53 4.03 -20.44
C GLU A 61 -9.20 5.53 -20.33
N ASN A 62 -10.22 6.39 -20.32
CA ASN A 62 -10.02 7.83 -20.19
C ASN A 62 -9.47 8.19 -18.81
N GLY A 63 -10.00 7.58 -17.75
CA GLY A 63 -9.46 7.71 -16.40
C GLY A 63 -8.04 7.16 -16.27
N ILE A 64 -7.73 6.02 -16.93
CA ILE A 64 -6.36 5.50 -17.00
C ILE A 64 -5.43 6.54 -17.67
N ASP A 65 -5.83 7.10 -18.81
CA ASP A 65 -5.03 8.12 -19.51
C ASP A 65 -4.83 9.39 -18.68
N ALA A 66 -5.86 9.81 -17.93
CA ALA A 66 -5.76 10.93 -17.00
C ALA A 66 -4.74 10.66 -15.88
N SER A 67 -4.80 9.49 -15.25
CA SER A 67 -3.85 9.08 -14.21
C SER A 67 -2.42 8.98 -14.74
N VAL A 68 -2.20 8.39 -15.93
CA VAL A 68 -0.87 8.33 -16.56
C VAL A 68 -0.29 9.73 -16.76
N LYS A 69 -1.10 10.72 -17.16
CA LYS A 69 -0.64 12.12 -17.30
C LYS A 69 -0.20 12.71 -15.95
N LEU A 70 -0.95 12.46 -14.88
CA LEU A 70 -0.59 12.92 -13.53
C LEU A 70 0.71 12.26 -13.04
N LEU A 71 0.88 10.96 -13.26
CA LEU A 71 2.13 10.24 -12.94
C LEU A 71 3.32 10.79 -13.74
N ALA A 72 3.14 11.06 -15.04
CA ALA A 72 4.18 11.62 -15.90
C ALA A 72 4.59 13.03 -15.45
N PHE A 73 3.62 13.85 -15.03
CA PHE A 73 3.87 15.16 -14.44
C PHE A 73 4.73 15.04 -13.16
N VAL A 74 4.34 14.18 -12.22
CA VAL A 74 5.11 13.94 -10.98
C VAL A 74 6.52 13.46 -11.31
N ARG A 75 6.67 12.50 -12.23
CA ARG A 75 7.98 11.99 -12.66
C ARG A 75 8.88 13.11 -13.14
N HIS A 76 8.37 13.98 -14.03
CA HIS A 76 9.15 15.09 -14.56
C HIS A 76 9.59 16.04 -13.43
N ALA A 77 8.65 16.44 -12.57
CA ALA A 77 8.92 17.37 -11.49
C ALA A 77 9.91 16.82 -10.43
N LEU A 78 9.86 15.50 -10.15
CA LEU A 78 10.82 14.82 -9.29
C LEU A 78 12.21 14.69 -9.94
N ALA A 79 12.25 14.37 -11.25
CA ALA A 79 13.50 14.18 -11.98
C ALA A 79 14.35 15.45 -12.03
N GLU A 80 13.73 16.63 -12.15
CA GLU A 80 14.42 17.94 -12.04
C GLU A 80 15.18 18.12 -10.72
N ARG A 81 14.79 17.37 -9.67
CA ARG A 81 15.39 17.41 -8.33
C ARG A 81 16.27 16.20 -8.04
N GLY A 82 16.55 15.38 -9.05
CA GLY A 82 17.36 14.17 -8.91
C GLY A 82 16.66 13.05 -8.13
N VAL A 83 15.33 13.12 -7.97
CA VAL A 83 14.53 12.05 -7.39
C VAL A 83 13.93 11.24 -8.53
N ARG A 84 14.14 9.93 -8.51
CA ARG A 84 13.55 9.02 -9.48
C ARG A 84 12.18 8.54 -8.98
N LEU A 85 11.17 8.58 -9.84
CA LEU A 85 9.87 7.97 -9.56
C LEU A 85 9.81 6.56 -10.13
N GLU A 86 9.54 5.59 -9.27
CA GLU A 86 9.16 4.23 -9.67
C GLU A 86 7.75 3.93 -9.19
N VAL A 87 6.91 3.42 -10.09
CA VAL A 87 5.53 3.07 -9.77
C VAL A 87 5.45 1.57 -9.49
N LEU A 88 4.93 1.22 -8.31
CA LEU A 88 4.64 -0.15 -7.91
C LEU A 88 3.14 -0.42 -8.13
N LEU A 89 2.78 -0.93 -9.31
CA LEU A 89 1.40 -1.25 -9.65
C LEU A 89 1.03 -2.65 -9.15
N LEU A 90 0.23 -2.71 -8.09
CA LEU A 90 -0.26 -3.96 -7.54
C LEU A 90 -1.50 -4.48 -8.30
N PRO A 91 -1.49 -5.75 -8.73
CA PRO A 91 -2.54 -6.35 -9.55
C PRO A 91 -3.76 -6.78 -8.71
N ASP A 92 -4.95 -6.67 -9.28
CA ASP A 92 -6.21 -7.05 -8.67
C ASP A 92 -6.18 -8.53 -8.23
N LYS A 93 -6.66 -8.77 -7.01
CA LYS A 93 -6.83 -10.11 -6.45
C LYS A 93 -7.65 -11.01 -7.38
N VAL A 94 -8.59 -10.44 -8.13
CA VAL A 94 -9.42 -11.16 -9.10
C VAL A 94 -8.60 -11.93 -10.13
N TYR A 95 -7.43 -11.43 -10.56
CA TYR A 95 -6.59 -12.14 -11.54
C TYR A 95 -6.05 -13.48 -11.03
N PHE A 96 -6.04 -13.69 -9.71
CA PHE A 96 -5.39 -14.81 -9.05
C PHE A 96 -6.37 -15.83 -8.45
N ALA A 97 -7.66 -15.47 -8.40
CA ALA A 97 -8.72 -16.28 -7.81
C ALA A 97 -10.06 -16.08 -8.54
N GLN A 98 -10.02 -15.83 -9.86
CA GLN A 98 -11.22 -15.59 -10.66
C GLN A 98 -12.22 -16.75 -10.58
N ASP A 99 -11.72 -18.00 -10.48
CA ASP A 99 -12.52 -19.22 -10.32
C ASP A 99 -13.30 -19.26 -9.00
N LYS A 100 -12.96 -18.40 -8.05
CA LYS A 100 -13.64 -18.26 -6.76
C LYS A 100 -14.69 -17.17 -6.74
N LEU A 101 -14.87 -16.42 -7.83
CA LEU A 101 -16.01 -15.51 -7.96
C LEU A 101 -17.33 -16.29 -8.04
N PRO A 102 -18.45 -15.74 -7.54
CA PRO A 102 -19.75 -16.38 -7.69
C PRO A 102 -20.15 -16.41 -9.17
N ALA A 103 -20.91 -17.43 -9.60
CA ALA A 103 -21.20 -17.68 -11.01
C ALA A 103 -21.88 -16.51 -11.77
N ASN A 104 -22.58 -15.64 -11.04
CA ASN A 104 -23.23 -14.43 -11.57
C ASN A 104 -22.31 -13.19 -11.63
N ARG A 105 -21.04 -13.31 -11.25
CA ARG A 105 -20.04 -12.23 -11.30
C ARG A 105 -18.91 -12.63 -12.25
N GLN A 106 -19.09 -12.28 -13.52
CA GLN A 106 -18.06 -12.49 -14.54
C GLN A 106 -17.25 -11.21 -14.74
N VAL A 107 -15.94 -11.40 -14.96
CA VAL A 107 -15.03 -10.31 -15.31
C VAL A 107 -15.06 -10.14 -16.82
N SER A 108 -15.28 -8.92 -17.32
CA SER A 108 -15.29 -8.67 -18.75
C SER A 108 -13.87 -8.84 -19.35
N PRO A 109 -13.75 -9.21 -20.63
CA PRO A 109 -12.45 -9.29 -21.29
C PRO A 109 -11.65 -7.98 -21.23
N ALA A 110 -12.34 -6.83 -21.28
CA ALA A 110 -11.71 -5.52 -21.15
C ALA A 110 -11.07 -5.32 -19.76
N VAL A 111 -11.76 -5.69 -18.69
CA VAL A 111 -11.21 -5.61 -17.33
C VAL A 111 -10.08 -6.62 -17.11
N LEU A 112 -10.18 -7.83 -17.69
CA LEU A 112 -9.07 -8.80 -17.65
C LEU A 112 -7.78 -8.28 -18.30
N GLY A 113 -7.89 -7.41 -19.31
CA GLY A 113 -6.77 -6.74 -19.97
C GLY A 113 -6.38 -5.38 -19.36
N ARG A 114 -6.98 -4.96 -18.24
CA ARG A 114 -6.73 -3.65 -17.62
C ARG A 114 -5.27 -3.48 -17.22
N TYR A 115 -4.69 -4.47 -16.54
CA TYR A 115 -3.32 -4.41 -16.06
C TYR A 115 -2.32 -4.18 -17.20
N GLU A 116 -2.42 -4.98 -18.28
CA GLU A 116 -1.58 -4.85 -19.48
C GLU A 116 -1.79 -3.52 -20.19
N THR A 117 -3.02 -3.00 -20.19
CA THR A 117 -3.32 -1.69 -20.75
C THR A 117 -2.61 -0.57 -19.98
N ILE A 118 -2.62 -0.65 -18.65
CA ILE A 118 -1.89 0.31 -17.79
C ILE A 118 -0.38 0.20 -18.04
N LEU A 119 0.18 -1.03 -18.07
CA LEU A 119 1.61 -1.23 -18.36
C LEU A 119 2.02 -0.59 -19.70
N LYS A 120 1.25 -0.83 -20.76
CA LYS A 120 1.54 -0.27 -22.10
C LYS A 120 1.46 1.25 -22.11
N LYS A 121 0.47 1.84 -21.44
CA LYS A 121 0.31 3.30 -21.38
C LYS A 121 1.41 3.97 -20.54
N LEU A 122 1.84 3.33 -19.44
CA LEU A 122 2.99 3.79 -18.65
C LEU A 122 4.31 3.70 -19.44
N ASP A 123 4.54 2.59 -20.16
CA ASP A 123 5.71 2.43 -21.03
C ASP A 123 5.76 3.49 -22.14
N ALA A 124 4.62 3.72 -22.82
CA ALA A 124 4.49 4.78 -23.83
C ALA A 124 4.74 6.19 -23.26
N ALA A 125 4.51 6.40 -21.96
CA ALA A 125 4.83 7.65 -21.26
C ALA A 125 6.29 7.72 -20.75
N GLY A 126 7.14 6.74 -21.10
CA GLY A 126 8.53 6.65 -20.67
C GLY A 126 8.70 6.22 -19.22
N MET A 127 7.72 5.46 -18.69
CA MET A 127 7.68 4.96 -17.32
C MET A 127 7.52 3.44 -17.30
N PRO A 128 8.47 2.66 -17.86
CA PRO A 128 8.41 1.21 -17.73
C PRO A 128 8.45 0.83 -16.24
N ILE A 129 7.59 -0.10 -15.83
CA ILE A 129 7.51 -0.58 -14.44
C ILE A 129 7.74 -2.09 -14.36
N LEU A 130 7.99 -2.58 -13.15
CA LEU A 130 8.00 -4.01 -12.86
C LEU A 130 6.59 -4.60 -13.09
N ASP A 131 6.49 -5.66 -13.90
CA ASP A 131 5.26 -6.44 -14.06
C ASP A 131 5.04 -7.35 -12.84
N VAL A 132 4.39 -6.79 -11.81
CA VAL A 132 4.07 -7.52 -10.57
C VAL A 132 3.04 -8.62 -10.83
N LYS A 133 2.13 -8.45 -11.81
CA LYS A 133 1.15 -9.51 -12.12
C LYS A 133 1.84 -10.77 -12.62
N ALA A 134 2.74 -10.64 -13.59
CA ALA A 134 3.50 -11.76 -14.11
C ALA A 134 4.38 -12.41 -13.03
N LEU A 135 5.03 -11.60 -12.18
CA LEU A 135 5.80 -12.08 -11.04
C LEU A 135 4.95 -12.95 -10.10
N LEU A 136 3.81 -12.44 -9.66
CA LEU A 136 2.94 -13.15 -8.71
C LEU A 136 2.31 -14.40 -9.33
N GLN A 137 2.01 -14.40 -10.64
CA GLN A 137 1.56 -15.59 -11.36
C GLN A 137 2.66 -16.67 -11.41
N ALA A 138 3.93 -16.27 -11.54
CA ALA A 138 5.05 -17.21 -11.50
C ALA A 138 5.23 -17.82 -10.10
N GLU A 139 5.04 -17.02 -9.04
CA GLU A 139 5.07 -17.50 -7.65
C GLU A 139 3.89 -18.44 -7.33
N GLN A 140 2.69 -18.15 -7.84
CA GLN A 140 1.53 -19.07 -7.70
C GLN A 140 1.78 -20.45 -8.30
N LYS A 141 2.48 -20.53 -9.44
CA LYS A 141 2.86 -21.81 -10.05
C LYS A 141 3.80 -22.64 -9.16
N LYS A 142 4.49 -22.00 -8.21
CA LYS A 142 5.34 -22.64 -7.18
C LYS A 142 4.58 -22.95 -5.89
N GLY A 143 3.27 -22.70 -5.85
CA GLY A 143 2.43 -22.91 -4.67
C GLY A 143 2.41 -21.73 -3.69
N VAL A 144 2.91 -20.56 -4.07
CA VAL A 144 2.87 -19.36 -3.22
C VAL A 144 1.59 -18.56 -3.52
N PRO A 145 0.64 -18.45 -2.57
CA PRO A 145 -0.58 -17.67 -2.79
C PRO A 145 -0.26 -16.18 -2.88
N ALA A 146 -0.76 -15.49 -3.91
CA ALA A 146 -0.59 -14.05 -4.08
C ALA A 146 -1.32 -13.25 -3.00
N TYR A 147 -2.55 -13.64 -2.68
CA TYR A 147 -3.46 -12.95 -1.77
C TYR A 147 -4.02 -13.90 -0.71
N TYR A 148 -4.30 -13.39 0.48
CA TYR A 148 -5.08 -14.11 1.49
C TYR A 148 -6.53 -14.25 1.02
N ARG A 149 -7.17 -15.37 1.36
CA ARG A 149 -8.52 -15.71 0.89
C ARG A 149 -9.57 -14.69 1.32
N SER A 150 -9.55 -14.30 2.59
CA SER A 150 -10.60 -13.46 3.22
C SER A 150 -10.18 -12.02 3.49
N ASP A 151 -9.12 -11.58 2.83
CA ASP A 151 -8.45 -10.29 3.05
C ASP A 151 -8.19 -9.61 1.71
N GLN A 152 -8.08 -8.28 1.68
CA GLN A 152 -7.69 -7.58 0.46
C GLN A 152 -6.17 -7.68 0.19
N HIS A 153 -5.36 -7.97 1.21
CA HIS A 153 -3.92 -7.85 1.13
C HIS A 153 -3.24 -9.10 0.57
N TRP A 154 -2.07 -8.86 -0.03
CA TRP A 154 -1.14 -9.90 -0.44
C TRP A 154 -0.60 -10.69 0.75
N THR A 155 -0.08 -11.88 0.48
CA THR A 155 0.61 -12.67 1.50
C THR A 155 2.05 -12.18 1.71
N LEU A 156 2.64 -12.45 2.87
CA LEU A 156 4.06 -12.15 3.13
C LEU A 156 4.99 -12.68 2.02
N PRO A 157 4.94 -13.96 1.59
CA PRO A 157 5.86 -14.43 0.56
C PRO A 157 5.66 -13.73 -0.80
N ALA A 158 4.43 -13.37 -1.16
CA ALA A 158 4.15 -12.59 -2.37
C ALA A 158 4.72 -11.16 -2.29
N ALA A 159 4.54 -10.51 -1.14
CA ALA A 159 5.10 -9.20 -0.82
C ALA A 159 6.64 -9.24 -0.85
N GLU A 160 7.25 -10.28 -0.28
CA GLU A 160 8.70 -10.44 -0.25
C GLU A 160 9.30 -10.70 -1.63
N ALA A 161 8.66 -11.54 -2.45
CA ALA A 161 9.08 -11.76 -3.83
C ALA A 161 9.03 -10.44 -4.64
N THR A 162 7.97 -9.66 -4.45
CA THR A 162 7.82 -8.35 -5.08
C THR A 162 8.88 -7.35 -4.60
N ALA A 163 9.22 -7.37 -3.32
CA ALA A 163 10.26 -6.51 -2.76
C ALA A 163 11.66 -6.84 -3.31
N VAL A 164 11.98 -8.14 -3.47
CA VAL A 164 13.24 -8.57 -4.10
C VAL A 164 13.31 -8.10 -5.55
N ALA A 165 12.25 -8.35 -6.34
CA ALA A 165 12.20 -7.91 -7.73
C ALA A 165 12.25 -6.38 -7.87
N SER A 166 11.62 -5.64 -6.94
CA SER A 166 11.68 -4.18 -6.89
C SER A 166 13.10 -3.69 -6.56
N ALA A 167 13.81 -4.34 -5.64
CA ALA A 167 15.19 -4.02 -5.32
C ALA A 167 16.12 -4.22 -6.53
N GLU A 168 15.96 -5.32 -7.26
CA GLU A 168 16.71 -5.59 -8.48
C GLU A 168 16.41 -4.57 -9.57
N PHE A 169 15.14 -4.21 -9.73
CA PHE A 169 14.70 -3.19 -10.69
C PHE A 169 15.33 -1.83 -10.38
N ILE A 170 15.29 -1.40 -9.11
CA ILE A 170 15.91 -0.16 -8.64
C ILE A 170 17.42 -0.18 -8.86
N LYS A 171 18.12 -1.26 -8.49
CA LYS A 171 19.59 -1.37 -8.63
C LYS A 171 20.06 -1.33 -10.07
N LYS A 172 19.25 -1.81 -11.03
CA LYS A 172 19.56 -1.69 -12.47
C LYS A 172 19.54 -0.24 -12.96
N GLN A 173 18.70 0.60 -12.36
CA GLN A 173 18.51 1.98 -12.77
C GLN A 173 19.37 2.96 -11.97
N ILE A 174 19.61 2.66 -10.70
CA ILE A 174 20.48 3.41 -9.79
C ILE A 174 21.51 2.44 -9.20
N PRO A 175 22.64 2.22 -9.91
CA PRO A 175 23.65 1.26 -9.48
C PRO A 175 24.30 1.59 -8.13
N VAL A 176 24.32 2.87 -7.75
CA VAL A 176 24.91 3.35 -6.50
C VAL A 176 23.86 4.09 -5.67
N LEU A 177 23.31 3.40 -4.69
CA LEU A 177 22.48 4.01 -3.64
C LEU A 177 23.37 4.65 -2.57
N LYS A 178 23.02 5.89 -2.21
CA LYS A 178 23.54 6.66 -1.08
C LYS A 178 23.33 5.90 0.23
N GLY A 179 24.02 6.35 1.27
CA GLY A 179 24.04 5.66 2.55
C GLY A 179 24.99 4.46 2.56
N LYS A 180 25.08 3.80 3.73
CA LYS A 180 26.07 2.77 4.01
C LYS A 180 25.51 1.37 3.71
N ALA A 181 26.31 0.52 3.06
CA ALA A 181 26.00 -0.90 2.95
C ALA A 181 25.98 -1.61 4.32
N GLY A 182 25.17 -2.64 4.45
CA GLY A 182 24.89 -3.33 5.71
C GLY A 182 23.93 -2.59 6.63
N THR A 183 23.24 -1.55 6.14
CA THR A 183 22.23 -0.79 6.94
C THR A 183 20.80 -1.03 6.48
N GLY A 184 20.58 -2.01 5.58
CA GLY A 184 19.25 -2.56 5.36
C GLY A 184 18.76 -3.32 6.59
N LEU A 185 17.45 -3.34 6.79
CA LEU A 185 16.85 -4.02 7.94
C LEU A 185 17.18 -5.51 7.95
N GLN A 186 17.43 -6.03 9.14
CA GLN A 186 17.46 -7.46 9.40
C GLN A 186 16.03 -7.98 9.53
N LEU A 187 15.78 -9.11 8.88
CA LEU A 187 14.48 -9.76 8.94
C LEU A 187 14.42 -10.68 10.15
N GLY A 188 13.47 -10.41 11.04
CA GLY A 188 13.17 -11.32 12.14
C GLY A 188 12.57 -12.65 11.67
N ALA A 189 12.45 -13.57 12.63
CA ALA A 189 11.85 -14.88 12.40
C ALA A 189 10.39 -14.77 11.94
N GLU A 190 10.00 -15.68 11.06
CA GLU A 190 8.60 -15.83 10.66
C GLU A 190 7.76 -16.32 11.83
N VAL A 191 6.57 -15.76 11.95
CA VAL A 191 5.53 -16.20 12.89
C VAL A 191 4.26 -16.48 12.14
N ARG A 192 3.52 -17.46 12.64
CA ARG A 192 2.21 -17.83 12.11
C ARG A 192 1.14 -17.54 13.12
N GLU A 193 0.06 -16.91 12.67
CA GLU A 193 -1.11 -16.64 13.50
C GLU A 193 -2.40 -16.96 12.75
N ARG A 194 -3.44 -17.34 13.49
CA ARG A 194 -4.76 -17.60 12.92
C ARG A 194 -5.72 -16.46 13.25
N ARG A 195 -6.21 -15.78 12.22
CA ARG A 195 -7.10 -14.62 12.34
C ARG A 195 -8.12 -14.58 11.21
N PHE A 196 -9.09 -13.68 11.33
CA PHE A 196 -9.93 -13.29 10.20
C PHE A 196 -9.19 -12.23 9.38
N GLY A 197 -9.40 -12.26 8.06
CA GLY A 197 -8.91 -11.20 7.20
C GLY A 197 -9.76 -9.95 7.27
N ASP A 198 -9.20 -8.85 6.81
CA ASP A 198 -9.83 -7.53 6.95
C ASP A 198 -11.21 -7.44 6.28
N LEU A 199 -11.41 -8.01 5.09
CA LEU A 199 -12.72 -8.08 4.43
C LEU A 199 -13.71 -8.91 5.25
N ALA A 200 -13.24 -9.96 5.92
CA ALA A 200 -14.08 -10.75 6.81
C ALA A 200 -14.42 -9.98 8.11
N GLU A 201 -13.46 -9.27 8.70
CA GLU A 201 -13.67 -8.49 9.92
C GLU A 201 -14.64 -7.32 9.68
N LEU A 202 -14.52 -6.65 8.53
CA LEU A 202 -15.32 -5.47 8.18
C LEU A 202 -16.71 -5.82 7.68
N PHE A 203 -16.87 -6.87 6.87
CA PHE A 203 -18.09 -7.07 6.10
C PHE A 203 -18.87 -8.36 6.39
N LEU A 204 -18.32 -9.28 7.20
CA LEU A 204 -19.02 -10.52 7.56
C LEU A 204 -19.58 -10.47 8.99
N SER A 205 -20.80 -10.98 9.12
CA SER A 205 -21.41 -11.27 10.41
C SER A 205 -20.60 -12.31 11.20
N PRO A 206 -20.77 -12.41 12.53
CA PRO A 206 -20.12 -13.44 13.33
C PRO A 206 -20.39 -14.87 12.83
N GLU A 207 -21.61 -15.15 12.36
CA GLU A 207 -21.97 -16.47 11.85
C GLU A 207 -21.28 -16.78 10.51
N GLU A 208 -21.24 -15.81 9.59
CA GLU A 208 -20.50 -15.98 8.32
C GLU A 208 -18.99 -16.16 8.57
N ARG A 209 -18.41 -15.42 9.53
CA ARG A 209 -17.02 -15.61 9.95
C ARG A 209 -16.78 -17.01 10.49
N LYS A 210 -17.70 -17.54 11.29
CA LYS A 210 -17.63 -18.92 11.79
C LYS A 210 -17.65 -19.94 10.64
N GLN A 211 -18.47 -19.70 9.61
CA GLN A 211 -18.58 -20.58 8.44
C GLN A 211 -17.30 -20.60 7.60
N ILE A 212 -16.74 -19.43 7.28
CA ILE A 212 -15.54 -19.35 6.42
C ILE A 212 -14.24 -19.67 7.17
N GLY A 213 -14.26 -19.62 8.51
CA GLY A 213 -13.12 -19.90 9.37
C GLY A 213 -11.96 -18.90 9.26
N ARG A 214 -11.04 -18.99 10.23
CA ARG A 214 -9.81 -18.19 10.26
C ARG A 214 -8.75 -18.76 9.33
N GLU A 215 -8.03 -17.87 8.67
CA GLU A 215 -6.88 -18.17 7.81
C GLU A 215 -5.57 -18.04 8.60
N THR A 216 -4.51 -18.69 8.12
CA THR A 216 -3.18 -18.62 8.72
C THR A 216 -2.37 -17.54 8.02
N TYR A 217 -2.01 -16.50 8.78
CA TYR A 217 -1.14 -15.43 8.33
C TYR A 217 0.29 -15.78 8.67
N THR A 218 1.21 -15.46 7.76
CA THR A 218 2.64 -15.47 8.07
C THR A 218 3.10 -14.02 8.08
N THR A 219 3.78 -13.62 9.14
CA THR A 219 4.41 -12.29 9.28
C THR A 219 5.81 -12.46 9.86
N ARG A 220 6.57 -11.37 9.98
CA ARG A 220 7.87 -11.38 10.66
C ARG A 220 7.80 -10.64 11.98
N ARG A 221 8.50 -11.15 12.99
CA ARG A 221 8.77 -10.36 14.21
C ARG A 221 9.68 -9.19 13.86
N SER A 222 9.44 -8.04 14.46
CA SER A 222 10.41 -6.94 14.46
C SER A 222 11.68 -7.36 15.20
N VAL A 223 12.83 -6.97 14.68
CA VAL A 223 14.11 -7.06 15.41
C VAL A 223 14.17 -5.87 16.36
N ALA A 224 14.56 -6.12 17.62
CA ALA A 224 14.58 -5.06 18.63
C ALA A 224 15.57 -3.95 18.24
N GLY A 225 15.10 -2.70 18.24
CA GLY A 225 15.90 -1.53 17.86
C GLY A 225 16.03 -1.30 16.34
N GLU A 226 15.32 -2.08 15.51
CA GLU A 226 15.29 -1.89 14.07
C GLU A 226 13.88 -1.48 13.60
N LEU A 227 13.74 -0.22 13.19
CA LEU A 227 12.51 0.37 12.65
C LEU A 227 12.82 1.10 11.34
N LEU A 228 11.85 1.08 10.41
CA LEU A 228 11.98 1.64 9.05
C LEU A 228 12.42 3.11 9.06
N ASP A 229 11.90 3.91 9.99
CA ASP A 229 12.10 5.36 10.02
C ASP A 229 13.12 5.85 11.07
N GLU A 230 13.77 4.92 11.80
CA GLU A 230 14.73 5.27 12.87
C GLU A 230 16.20 5.25 12.41
N SER A 231 16.47 4.84 11.16
CA SER A 231 17.83 4.59 10.66
C SER A 231 18.50 5.80 9.98
N GLY A 232 17.88 6.99 10.04
CA GLY A 232 18.36 8.21 9.36
C GLY A 232 17.90 8.33 7.90
N PRO A 233 18.56 9.17 7.07
CA PRO A 233 18.11 9.44 5.71
C PRO A 233 18.09 8.18 4.84
N SER A 234 16.93 7.85 4.27
CA SER A 234 16.74 6.68 3.41
C SER A 234 16.93 7.03 1.93
N PRO A 235 17.77 6.31 1.17
CA PRO A 235 17.91 6.54 -0.27
C PRO A 235 16.65 6.15 -1.06
N VAL A 236 15.75 5.36 -0.47
CA VAL A 236 14.48 4.95 -1.07
C VAL A 236 13.35 5.26 -0.08
N HIS A 237 12.28 5.87 -0.58
CA HIS A 237 11.05 6.08 0.17
C HIS A 237 9.90 5.33 -0.50
N ILE A 238 9.01 4.73 0.29
CA ILE A 238 7.77 4.12 -0.19
C ILE A 238 6.60 5.01 0.21
N SER A 239 5.77 5.39 -0.76
CA SER A 239 4.45 6.00 -0.50
C SER A 239 3.37 5.07 -1.03
N GLY A 240 2.38 4.71 -0.21
CA GLY A 240 1.36 3.75 -0.64
C GLY A 240 0.20 3.52 0.32
N HIS A 241 -0.57 2.48 0.05
CA HIS A 241 -1.69 2.09 0.90
C HIS A 241 -1.32 0.98 1.89
N SER A 242 -2.32 0.44 2.59
CA SER A 242 -2.16 -0.64 3.57
C SER A 242 -1.48 -1.92 3.03
N MET A 243 -1.32 -2.09 1.71
CA MET A 243 -0.49 -3.15 1.12
C MET A 243 0.97 -3.06 1.54
N VAL A 244 1.51 -1.84 1.61
CA VAL A 244 2.90 -1.61 1.99
C VAL A 244 3.04 -1.40 3.49
N GLN A 245 2.00 -1.65 4.30
CA GLN A 245 2.15 -1.57 5.74
C GLN A 245 3.16 -2.61 6.26
N PRO A 246 3.93 -2.31 7.32
CA PRO A 246 5.00 -3.19 7.81
C PRO A 246 4.54 -4.62 8.15
N TYR A 247 3.27 -4.81 8.53
CA TYR A 247 2.72 -6.13 8.86
C TYR A 247 2.84 -7.15 7.70
N PHE A 248 2.76 -6.72 6.44
CA PHE A 248 2.90 -7.60 5.26
C PHE A 248 4.35 -7.72 4.75
N GLY A 249 5.30 -7.05 5.40
CA GLY A 249 6.74 -7.29 5.23
C GLY A 249 7.39 -6.71 3.98
N PHE A 250 6.64 -6.10 3.06
CA PHE A 250 7.21 -5.51 1.83
C PHE A 250 8.31 -4.48 2.10
N PRO A 251 8.10 -3.42 2.92
CA PRO A 251 9.12 -2.41 3.16
C PRO A 251 10.40 -2.98 3.79
N GLN A 252 10.26 -3.88 4.77
CA GLN A 252 11.39 -4.49 5.46
C GLN A 252 12.18 -5.38 4.50
N LYS A 253 11.50 -6.18 3.68
CA LYS A 253 12.18 -6.99 2.67
C LYS A 253 12.86 -6.13 1.61
N LEU A 254 12.25 -5.01 1.21
CA LEU A 254 12.86 -4.09 0.26
C LEU A 254 14.14 -3.48 0.85
N SER A 255 14.10 -3.03 2.10
CA SER A 255 15.28 -2.53 2.81
C SER A 255 16.39 -3.57 2.90
N GLN A 256 16.05 -4.80 3.30
CA GLN A 256 16.98 -5.92 3.35
C GLN A 256 17.59 -6.24 1.98
N ALA A 257 16.78 -6.25 0.92
CA ALA A 257 17.23 -6.61 -0.42
C ALA A 257 18.05 -5.50 -1.09
N LEU A 258 17.74 -4.24 -0.78
CA LEU A 258 18.54 -3.08 -1.19
C LEU A 258 19.85 -2.97 -0.43
N ASP A 259 19.92 -3.58 0.75
CA ASP A 259 21.00 -3.40 1.72
C ASP A 259 21.14 -1.91 2.13
N ARG A 260 20.00 -1.23 2.26
CA ARG A 260 19.89 0.20 2.58
C ARG A 260 18.61 0.48 3.38
N PRO A 261 18.55 1.57 4.15
CA PRO A 261 17.33 2.01 4.81
C PRO A 261 16.25 2.37 3.78
N VAL A 262 14.99 2.13 4.15
CA VAL A 262 13.81 2.49 3.37
C VAL A 262 12.83 3.16 4.32
N SER A 263 12.45 4.41 4.05
CA SER A 263 11.39 5.07 4.81
C SER A 263 10.02 4.87 4.15
N LEU A 264 8.96 5.09 4.91
CA LEU A 264 7.61 4.73 4.51
C LEU A 264 6.57 5.73 5.00
N ASN A 265 5.68 6.17 4.12
CA ASN A 265 4.37 6.68 4.51
C ASN A 265 3.25 5.84 3.87
N TRP A 266 2.21 5.55 4.64
CA TRP A 266 1.06 4.82 4.10
C TRP A 266 -0.25 5.20 4.79
N LYS A 267 -1.35 4.92 4.09
CA LYS A 267 -2.72 5.12 4.59
C LYS A 267 -3.62 3.92 4.27
N PRO A 268 -4.76 3.76 4.96
CA PRO A 268 -5.79 2.81 4.54
C PRO A 268 -6.29 3.11 3.10
N GLY A 269 -6.84 2.10 2.43
CA GLY A 269 -7.16 2.15 0.99
C GLY A 269 -8.25 3.15 0.57
N ASN A 270 -8.99 3.74 1.51
CA ASN A 270 -9.99 4.77 1.25
C ASN A 270 -9.41 6.18 1.13
N VAL A 271 -8.13 6.40 1.48
CA VAL A 271 -7.43 7.65 1.17
C VAL A 271 -6.85 7.52 -0.24
N GLY A 272 -7.13 8.46 -1.15
CA GLY A 272 -6.65 8.37 -2.53
C GLY A 272 -5.11 8.39 -2.61
N PRO A 273 -4.49 7.61 -3.53
CA PRO A 273 -3.03 7.53 -3.67
C PRO A 273 -2.38 8.90 -3.89
N TRP A 274 -3.13 9.81 -4.51
CA TRP A 274 -2.78 11.20 -4.77
C TRP A 274 -2.52 11.99 -3.48
N MET A 275 -3.38 11.83 -2.46
CA MET A 275 -3.22 12.51 -1.18
C MET A 275 -2.09 11.89 -0.37
N VAL A 276 -1.95 10.56 -0.39
CA VAL A 276 -0.85 9.88 0.32
C VAL A 276 0.52 10.38 -0.17
N LEU A 277 0.69 10.47 -1.49
CA LEU A 277 1.91 11.05 -2.07
C LEU A 277 2.08 12.51 -1.64
N LEU A 278 1.02 13.30 -1.71
CA LEU A 278 1.09 14.73 -1.43
C LEU A 278 1.48 15.02 0.02
N GLU A 279 0.94 14.27 0.99
CA GLU A 279 1.34 14.37 2.39
C GLU A 279 2.85 14.13 2.58
N TYR A 280 3.43 13.19 1.84
CA TYR A 280 4.88 12.96 1.88
C TYR A 280 5.65 14.11 1.25
N LEU A 281 5.27 14.56 0.05
CA LEU A 281 5.98 15.64 -0.65
C LEU A 281 5.95 16.96 0.13
N GLU A 282 4.89 17.23 0.89
CA GLU A 282 4.78 18.43 1.74
C GLU A 282 5.50 18.29 3.10
N SER A 283 5.91 17.07 3.45
CA SER A 283 6.51 16.76 4.74
C SER A 283 7.87 17.43 4.96
N ASP A 284 8.24 17.59 6.23
CA ASP A 284 9.58 17.99 6.64
C ASP A 284 10.64 16.96 6.25
N GLU A 285 10.28 15.67 6.25
CA GLU A 285 11.19 14.57 5.90
C GLU A 285 11.67 14.71 4.46
N PHE A 286 10.75 14.80 3.51
CA PHE A 286 11.08 14.99 2.11
C PHE A 286 11.85 16.31 1.87
N ARG A 287 11.45 17.40 2.55
CA ARG A 287 12.13 18.69 2.43
C ARG A 287 13.59 18.66 2.91
N LYS A 288 13.86 17.97 4.02
CA LYS A 288 15.20 17.91 4.63
C LYS A 288 16.08 16.82 4.02
N SER A 289 15.49 15.76 3.49
CA SER A 289 16.21 14.56 3.05
C SER A 289 15.46 13.85 1.92
N PRO A 290 15.38 14.47 0.72
CA PRO A 290 14.72 13.82 -0.42
C PRO A 290 15.45 12.52 -0.81
N PRO A 291 14.71 11.44 -1.14
CA PRO A 291 15.28 10.15 -1.48
C PRO A 291 15.89 10.17 -2.88
N GLN A 292 16.68 9.15 -3.24
CA GLN A 292 17.04 8.93 -4.64
C GLN A 292 15.90 8.29 -5.43
N VAL A 293 15.10 7.43 -4.77
CA VAL A 293 13.94 6.76 -5.37
C VAL A 293 12.71 6.98 -4.51
N LEU A 294 11.65 7.44 -5.13
CA LEU A 294 10.30 7.39 -4.60
C LEU A 294 9.57 6.21 -5.26
N LEU A 295 9.30 5.16 -4.49
CA LEU A 295 8.50 4.02 -4.91
C LEU A 295 7.04 4.27 -4.55
N TRP A 296 6.23 4.62 -5.54
CA TRP A 296 4.82 4.96 -5.35
C TRP A 296 3.93 3.76 -5.65
N GLN A 297 3.33 3.19 -4.61
CA GLN A 297 2.41 2.07 -4.74
C GLN A 297 1.02 2.54 -5.12
N ILE A 298 0.47 1.93 -6.17
CA ILE A 298 -0.90 2.14 -6.67
C ILE A 298 -1.50 0.77 -7.00
N PHE A 299 -2.83 0.68 -6.97
CA PHE A 299 -3.58 -0.52 -7.35
C PHE A 299 -4.21 -0.38 -8.72
N ASP A 300 -4.18 -1.44 -9.54
CA ASP A 300 -4.84 -1.40 -10.85
C ASP A 300 -6.38 -1.27 -10.81
N PRO A 301 -7.17 -1.83 -9.86
CA PRO A 301 -8.63 -1.65 -9.85
C PRO A 301 -9.10 -0.21 -9.70
N VAL A 302 -8.26 0.64 -9.11
CA VAL A 302 -8.56 2.05 -8.83
C VAL A 302 -7.64 3.00 -9.60
N PHE A 303 -6.82 2.48 -10.52
CA PHE A 303 -5.84 3.29 -11.24
C PHE A 303 -6.50 4.40 -12.08
N SER A 304 -7.72 4.17 -12.59
CA SER A 304 -8.47 5.18 -13.35
C SER A 304 -9.08 6.29 -12.50
N GLN A 305 -9.02 6.17 -11.16
CA GLN A 305 -9.66 7.10 -10.23
C GLN A 305 -8.71 8.26 -9.91
N GLY A 306 -9.04 9.45 -10.41
CA GLY A 306 -8.29 10.68 -10.17
C GLY A 306 -8.41 11.21 -8.72
N PRO A 307 -7.71 12.31 -8.38
CA PRO A 307 -7.77 12.93 -7.05
C PRO A 307 -9.15 13.48 -6.67
N ASP A 308 -10.05 13.64 -7.65
CA ASP A 308 -11.42 14.11 -7.50
C ASP A 308 -12.47 13.00 -7.60
N ALA A 309 -12.06 11.72 -7.62
CA ALA A 309 -12.97 10.58 -7.76
C ALA A 309 -13.89 10.41 -6.54
N THR A 310 -15.02 11.13 -6.56
CA THR A 310 -16.04 11.05 -5.52
C THR A 310 -16.59 9.61 -5.39
N GLY A 311 -16.87 9.19 -4.16
CA GLY A 311 -17.31 7.82 -3.85
C GLY A 311 -16.18 6.78 -3.86
N SER A 312 -15.00 7.12 -4.37
CA SER A 312 -13.81 6.26 -4.27
C SER A 312 -12.97 6.62 -3.05
N TRP A 313 -12.83 7.92 -2.76
CA TRP A 313 -11.98 8.43 -1.69
C TRP A 313 -12.76 9.10 -0.56
N ASP A 314 -12.17 9.06 0.64
CA ASP A 314 -12.61 9.87 1.77
C ASP A 314 -12.64 11.36 1.40
N SER A 315 -13.57 12.10 1.97
CA SER A 315 -13.78 13.52 1.66
C SER A 315 -12.52 14.39 1.85
N GLY A 316 -11.71 14.08 2.87
CA GLY A 316 -10.45 14.77 3.13
C GLY A 316 -9.38 14.51 2.08
N SER A 317 -9.50 13.46 1.27
CA SER A 317 -8.58 13.13 0.19
C SER A 317 -8.94 13.78 -1.15
N LEU A 318 -10.16 14.30 -1.30
CA LEU A 318 -10.68 14.78 -2.58
C LEU A 318 -10.16 16.18 -2.91
N MET A 319 -9.67 16.36 -4.13
CA MET A 319 -9.37 17.68 -4.68
C MET A 319 -9.36 17.66 -6.22
N PRO A 320 -9.66 18.80 -6.88
CA PRO A 320 -9.52 18.91 -8.34
C PRO A 320 -8.09 18.56 -8.79
N PRO A 321 -7.91 17.88 -9.94
CA PRO A 321 -6.59 17.51 -10.45
C PRO A 321 -5.63 18.70 -10.62
N ALA A 322 -6.15 19.87 -11.02
CA ALA A 322 -5.36 21.08 -11.14
C ALA A 322 -4.85 21.59 -9.78
N GLN A 323 -5.67 21.51 -8.74
CA GLN A 323 -5.26 21.88 -7.37
C GLN A 323 -4.21 20.90 -6.84
N TRP A 324 -4.40 19.61 -7.08
CA TRP A 324 -3.41 18.59 -6.70
C TRP A 324 -2.06 18.83 -7.38
N ALA A 325 -2.06 19.05 -8.70
CA ALA A 325 -0.84 19.32 -9.46
C ALA A 325 -0.13 20.59 -8.99
N ALA A 326 -0.87 21.65 -8.68
CA ALA A 326 -0.32 22.89 -8.12
C ALA A 326 0.38 22.63 -6.78
N ARG A 327 -0.24 21.88 -5.86
CA ARG A 327 0.37 21.55 -4.56
C ARG A 327 1.61 20.67 -4.69
N VAL A 328 1.60 19.69 -5.60
CA VAL A 328 2.80 18.90 -5.93
C VAL A 328 3.93 19.82 -6.40
N ASN A 329 3.64 20.74 -7.33
CA ASN A 329 4.64 21.69 -7.83
C ASN A 329 5.18 22.59 -6.70
N ASP A 330 4.31 23.13 -5.86
CA ASP A 330 4.69 24.00 -4.74
C ASP A 330 5.57 23.26 -3.72
N ALA A 331 5.24 22.01 -3.41
CA ALA A 331 6.04 21.16 -2.53
C ALA A 331 7.45 20.92 -3.09
N LEU A 332 7.55 20.74 -4.40
CA LEU A 332 8.81 20.49 -5.10
C LEU A 332 9.63 21.78 -5.29
N VAL A 333 9.05 22.92 -5.66
CA VAL A 333 9.77 24.20 -5.83
C VAL A 333 10.40 24.69 -4.52
N LYS A 334 9.75 24.45 -3.37
CA LYS A 334 10.29 24.80 -2.05
C LYS A 334 11.59 24.06 -1.69
N LEU A 335 11.90 22.93 -2.34
CA LEU A 335 13.20 22.26 -2.18
C LEU A 335 14.38 23.07 -2.73
N ASP A 336 14.15 23.96 -3.69
CA ASP A 336 15.23 24.70 -4.36
C ASP A 336 15.63 25.97 -3.58
N HIS A 337 14.76 26.48 -2.72
CA HIS A 337 14.99 27.69 -1.93
C HIS A 337 15.61 27.42 -0.55
N GLY A 338 15.77 26.15 -0.17
CA GLY A 338 16.38 25.72 1.09
C GLY A 338 17.78 25.12 0.93
N ARG A 339 18.37 25.16 -0.27
CA ARG A 339 19.71 24.68 -0.57
C ARG A 339 20.74 25.81 -0.64
#